data_AF-A0A7W5ABD6-F1
#
_entry.id   AF-A0A7W5ABD6-F1
#
_cell.length_a   1.000
_cell.length_b   1.000
_cell.length_c   1.000
_cell.angle_alpha   90.00
_cell.angle_beta   90.00
_cell.angle_gamma   90.00
#
_symmetry.space_group_name_H-M   'P 1'
#
loop_
_entity.id
_entity.type
_entity.pdbx_description
1 polymer ?
#
loop_
_entity_poly.entity_id
_entity_poly.type
_entity_poly.pdbx_seq_one_letter_code
_entity_poly.pdbx_strand_id
1 'polypeptide(L)'
;MASQAFTEDDLRTLLLAVGADPGIGAADYGRSFAELDLDSLARTEIGTRIQDRYGVDVEPRLDADSTPESLRALVNDLAAAN
;
A
#
# COMPACT_ATOMS: atom_id res chain seq x y z
N MET A 1 11.02 12.21 16.74
CA MET A 1 9.84 11.40 16.38
C MET A 1 10.38 10.16 15.71
N ALA A 2 10.08 8.95 16.21
CA ALA A 2 10.46 7.75 15.46
C ALA A 2 9.41 7.58 14.36
N SER A 3 9.77 7.83 13.11
CA SER A 3 8.95 7.46 11.96
C SER A 3 8.82 5.93 11.98
N GLN A 4 7.60 5.44 12.22
CA GLN A 4 7.35 4.01 12.19
C GLN A 4 7.42 3.55 10.73
N ALA A 5 8.36 2.66 10.43
CA ALA A 5 8.48 2.08 9.10
C ALA A 5 7.21 1.29 8.74
N PHE A 6 6.76 1.42 7.50
CA PHE A 6 5.69 0.62 6.93
C PHE A 6 6.25 -0.75 6.53
N THR A 7 5.93 -1.77 7.35
CA THR A 7 6.48 -3.12 7.24
C THR A 7 5.71 -4.00 6.25
N GLU A 8 6.22 -5.20 5.96
CA GLU A 8 5.49 -6.20 5.15
C GLU A 8 4.21 -6.70 5.85
N ASP A 9 4.19 -6.74 7.18
CA ASP A 9 3.01 -7.13 7.95
C ASP A 9 1.92 -6.05 7.86
N ASP A 10 2.33 -4.78 7.92
CA ASP A 10 1.43 -3.66 7.71
C ASP A 10 0.89 -3.65 6.28
N LEU A 11 1.74 -3.93 5.29
CA LEU A 11 1.34 -4.07 3.89
C LEU A 11 0.32 -5.19 3.71
N ARG A 12 0.59 -6.38 4.27
CA ARG A 12 -0.34 -7.51 4.23
C ARG A 12 -1.68 -7.15 4.86
N THR A 13 -1.65 -6.56 6.05
CA THR A 13 -2.85 -6.15 6.79
C THR A 13 -3.67 -5.14 5.98
N LEU A 14 -2.99 -4.18 5.33
CA LEU A 14 -3.63 -3.20 4.47
C LEU A 14 -4.31 -3.85 3.27
N LEU A 15 -3.61 -4.73 2.55
CA LEU A 15 -4.14 -5.44 1.37
C LEU A 15 -5.38 -6.27 1.73
N LEU A 16 -5.32 -7.02 2.83
CA LEU A 16 -6.46 -7.79 3.32
C LEU A 16 -7.64 -6.89 3.68
N ALA A 17 -7.38 -5.71 4.24
CA ALA A 17 -8.43 -4.79 4.66
C ALA A 17 -9.15 -4.10 3.49
N VAL A 18 -8.56 -4.08 2.30
CA VAL A 18 -9.17 -3.56 1.06
C VAL A 18 -9.68 -4.68 0.14
N GLY A 19 -9.72 -5.92 0.64
CA GLY A 19 -10.34 -7.05 -0.06
C GLY A 19 -9.41 -7.92 -0.90
N ALA A 20 -8.08 -7.83 -0.74
CA ALA A 20 -7.15 -8.75 -1.38
C ALA A 20 -7.38 -10.21 -0.91
N ASP A 21 -6.94 -11.16 -1.74
CA ASP A 21 -7.02 -12.59 -1.44
C ASP A 21 -6.31 -12.93 -0.10
N PRO A 22 -6.91 -13.73 0.82
CA PRO A 22 -6.29 -14.10 2.09
C PRO A 22 -4.95 -14.83 1.98
N GLY A 23 -4.72 -15.49 0.85
CA GLY A 23 -3.48 -16.17 0.47
C GLY A 23 -2.40 -15.24 -0.09
N ILE A 24 -2.67 -13.93 -0.23
CA ILE A 24 -1.68 -12.97 -0.67
C ILE A 24 -0.45 -12.98 0.23
N GLY A 25 0.72 -13.02 -0.38
CA GLY A 25 2.00 -13.02 0.32
C GLY A 25 3.11 -12.32 -0.45
N ALA A 26 4.32 -12.40 0.10
CA ALA A 26 5.49 -11.69 -0.45
C ALA A 26 5.78 -12.02 -1.93
N ALA A 27 5.46 -13.23 -2.39
CA ALA A 27 5.61 -13.62 -3.79
C ALA A 27 4.70 -12.84 -4.74
N ASP A 28 3.62 -12.25 -4.23
CA ASP A 28 2.61 -11.52 -5.00
C ASP A 28 2.84 -10.01 -5.00
N TYR A 29 3.69 -9.49 -4.11
CA TYR A 29 3.87 -8.04 -3.91
C TYR A 29 4.55 -7.33 -5.08
N GLY A 30 5.17 -8.09 -5.98
CA GLY A 30 5.69 -7.58 -7.25
C GLY A 30 4.65 -7.51 -8.37
N ARG A 31 3.44 -8.04 -8.17
CA ARG A 31 2.33 -7.94 -9.13
C ARG A 31 1.65 -6.59 -9.01
N SER A 32 1.16 -6.08 -10.13
CA SER A 32 0.38 -4.84 -10.17
C SER A 32 -0.95 -4.98 -9.42
N PHE A 33 -1.53 -3.86 -9.00
CA PHE A 33 -2.86 -3.84 -8.40
C PHE A 33 -3.91 -4.42 -9.36
N ALA A 34 -3.80 -4.17 -10.66
CA ALA A 34 -4.66 -4.79 -11.67
C ALA A 34 -4.55 -6.32 -11.68
N GLU A 35 -3.34 -6.88 -11.59
CA GLU A 35 -3.12 -8.33 -11.53
C GLU A 35 -3.56 -8.97 -10.21
N LEU A 36 -3.75 -8.16 -9.17
CA LEU A 36 -4.24 -8.57 -7.85
C LEU A 36 -5.75 -8.33 -7.69
N ASP A 37 -6.46 -7.97 -8.76
CA ASP A 37 -7.89 -7.60 -8.75
C ASP A 37 -8.21 -6.45 -7.77
N LEU A 38 -7.25 -5.56 -7.52
CA LEU A 38 -7.42 -4.36 -6.70
C LEU A 38 -7.89 -3.20 -7.58
N ASP A 39 -9.19 -2.94 -7.52
CA ASP A 39 -9.86 -1.95 -8.35
C ASP A 39 -9.55 -0.48 -7.93
N SER A 40 -10.24 0.48 -8.54
CA SER A 40 -10.08 1.90 -8.18
C SER A 40 -10.53 2.20 -6.75
N LEU A 41 -11.56 1.52 -6.24
CA LEU A 41 -12.05 1.74 -4.88
C LEU A 41 -11.02 1.24 -3.86
N ALA A 42 -10.47 0.04 -4.08
CA ALA A 42 -9.40 -0.51 -3.24
C ALA A 42 -8.18 0.43 -3.19
N ARG A 43 -7.78 1.02 -4.33
CA ARG A 43 -6.67 1.98 -4.39
C ARG A 43 -6.94 3.29 -3.64
N THR A 44 -8.15 3.85 -3.74
CA THR A 44 -8.55 5.02 -2.94
C THR A 44 -8.58 4.69 -1.44
N GLU A 45 -9.07 3.50 -1.06
CA GLU A 45 -9.04 3.06 0.34
C GLU A 45 -7.62 2.86 0.87
N ILE A 46 -6.72 2.32 0.05
CA ILE A 46 -5.28 2.22 0.36
C ILE A 46 -4.73 3.62 0.66
N GLY A 47 -4.97 4.59 -0.22
CA GLY A 47 -4.51 5.97 -0.05
C GLY A 47 -5.01 6.60 1.25
N THR A 48 -6.32 6.50 1.49
CA THR A 48 -6.97 7.03 2.71
C THR A 48 -6.37 6.42 3.98
N ARG A 49 -6.23 5.09 4.04
CA ARG A 49 -5.70 4.39 5.23
C ARG A 49 -4.23 4.73 5.49
N ILE A 50 -3.44 4.88 4.44
CA ILE A 50 -2.05 5.29 4.55
C ILE A 50 -1.94 6.74 5.06
N GLN A 51 -2.76 7.65 4.54
CA GLN A 51 -2.80 9.03 5.00
C GLN A 51 -3.21 9.11 6.47
N ASP A 52 -4.24 8.39 6.90
CA ASP A 52 -4.70 8.37 8.29
C ASP A 52 -3.65 7.80 9.26
N ARG A 53 -2.91 6.77 8.84
CA ARG A 53 -1.96 6.05 9.71
C ARG A 53 -0.55 6.64 9.72
N TYR A 54 -0.07 7.12 8.57
CA TYR A 54 1.30 7.57 8.36
C TYR A 54 1.41 9.07 8.07
N GLY A 55 0.29 9.77 7.86
CA GLY A 55 0.27 11.20 7.55
C GLY A 55 0.82 11.55 6.17
N VAL A 56 0.93 10.58 5.27
CA VAL A 56 1.47 10.75 3.91
C VAL A 56 0.38 10.49 2.88
N ASP A 57 0.27 11.39 1.90
CA ASP A 57 -0.65 11.21 0.78
C ASP A 57 0.07 10.47 -0.36
N VAL A 58 -0.42 9.26 -0.66
CA VAL A 58 0.08 8.41 -1.74
C VAL A 58 -0.91 8.27 -2.89
N GLU A 59 -2.20 8.59 -2.69
CA GLU A 59 -3.26 8.35 -3.66
C GLU A 59 -2.95 8.95 -5.05
N PRO A 60 -2.41 10.18 -5.18
CA PRO A 60 -2.08 10.78 -6.48
C PRO A 60 -1.00 10.03 -7.27
N ARG A 61 -0.27 9.11 -6.62
CA ARG A 61 0.83 8.33 -7.21
C ARG A 61 0.46 6.86 -7.42
N LEU A 62 -0.73 6.43 -7.02
CA LEU A 62 -1.19 5.07 -7.21
C LEU A 62 -2.03 4.98 -8.49
N ASP A 63 -1.66 4.06 -9.36
CA ASP A 63 -2.40 3.69 -10.55
C ASP A 63 -2.63 2.17 -10.57
N ALA A 64 -3.10 1.62 -11.69
CA ALA A 64 -3.42 0.20 -11.80
C ALA A 64 -2.15 -0.66 -11.93
N ASP A 65 -1.06 -0.07 -12.42
CA ASP A 65 0.23 -0.71 -12.69
C ASP A 65 1.15 -0.69 -11.45
N SER A 66 0.81 0.14 -10.45
CA SER A 66 1.46 0.19 -9.14
C SER A 66 1.40 -1.16 -8.43
N THR A 67 2.44 -1.50 -7.68
CA THR A 67 2.55 -2.77 -6.97
C THR A 67 2.52 -2.55 -5.45
N PRO A 68 2.13 -3.56 -4.66
CA PRO A 68 2.27 -3.49 -3.20
C PRO A 68 3.69 -3.14 -2.73
N GLU A 69 4.72 -3.65 -3.41
CA GLU A 69 6.11 -3.34 -3.10
C GLU A 69 6.46 -1.88 -3.40
N SER A 70 6.01 -1.33 -4.54
CA SER A 70 6.25 0.07 -4.88
C SER A 70 5.52 1.03 -3.94
N LEU A 71 4.28 0.68 -3.54
CA LEU A 71 3.56 1.38 -2.48
C LEU A 71 4.36 1.38 -1.17
N ARG A 72 4.90 0.23 -0.76
CA ARG A 72 5.66 0.13 0.49
C ARG A 72 6.90 1.00 0.48
N ALA A 73 7.63 1.02 -0.63
CA ALA A 73 8.78 1.90 -0.81
C ALA A 73 8.35 3.37 -0.74
N LEU A 74 7.30 3.74 -1.48
CA LEU A 74 6.77 5.11 -1.53
C LEU A 74 6.37 5.65 -0.15
N VAL A 75 5.65 4.86 0.65
CA VAL A 75 5.22 5.26 2.00
C VAL A 75 6.43 5.50 2.90
N ASN A 76 7.42 4.60 2.87
CA ASN A 76 8.63 4.73 3.68
C ASN A 76 9.47 5.96 3.27
N ASP A 77 9.59 6.23 1.96
CA ASP A 77 10.29 7.40 1.45
C ASP A 77 9.62 8.71 1.90
N LEU A 78 8.30 8.79 1.80
CA LEU A 78 7.54 9.95 2.25
C LEU A 78 7.57 10.13 3.77
N ALA A 79 7.43 9.03 4.52
CA ALA A 79 7.43 9.06 5.98
C ALA A 79 8.81 9.38 6.57
N ALA A 80 9.90 9.10 5.85
CA ALA A 80 11.25 9.49 6.23
C ALA A 80 11.55 10.97 5.92
N ALA A 81 10.81 11.59 4.99
CA ALA A 81 10.95 12.99 4.63
C ALA A 81 10.14 13.97 5.52
N ASN A 82 9.25 13.43 6.37
CA ASN A 82 8.44 14.16 7.36
C ASN A 82 9.08 14.13 8.76
#